data_AF-A0AB74JM82-F1
#
_entry.id   AF-A0AB74JM82-F1
#
_cell.length_a   1.000
_cell.length_b   1.000
_cell.length_c   1.000
_cell.angle_alpha   90.00
_cell.angle_beta   90.00
_cell.angle_gamma   90.00
#
_symmetry.space_group_name_H-M   'P 1'
#
loop_
_entity.id
_entity.type
_entity.pdbx_description
1 polymer ?
#
loop_
_entity_poly.entity_id
_entity_poly.type
_entity_poly.pdbx_seq_one_letter_code
_entity_poly.pdbx_strand_id
1 'polypeptide(L)'
;MKRKLNDQDVPEVADAVTTTTEEPTEKKAPTAKTFAELGLDARLLQAINKEKFAAPTPVQARAIPLALSGKDILARARTGSGKTAAYLLPILQSILHRKSTQPSSTKTTSALILVPTRELAGQVAKVALSFAAFCGQEVRIENLTRKEDDKVAHARLIEAPDVVIATPSRATSLVNASLLQLQNLSHLVIDEADLVLSYGHDEDLQNLSKVIPQAVQTVLMSATLRTEVDTLKGMFCKDPVLLELDQEEKEQSSLTQYVVQCGEDEKFLLIYAIFMLKLIKGKCIVFVSDIDRCYRLKLFLEQFGIKSCILNSELPVNSRLHVVDEFNRGVYDIIIASDDSEIVGNEEKSSRKRRKVEVVEEDDAEATAVEGEATALEETAAENDEEEKEEKTSEEKPKKKQKRSKLDKEFGVSRGIDFKNVACVLNFDLPTSSRSYTHRIGRTARAGKSGMALSFVVPKTLYRKHKPTTIPSAEHDEEVLAKITHQQEKKNQQVLPYHFDMKRLDGFRYRMSDALRSVTRIAIREARIREIRSELLKSEKLKRHFEENPTDLQHLRHDQESHAVRVQPHLKHVPEYLLPGNSAVAQGAGDGGFVGFGKSGENRIRKARMQNRMKGKGKGRKKSDPLKSLSAKRK
;
A
#
# COMPACT_ATOMS: atom_id res chain seq x y z
N MET A 1 -61.35 37.76 25.71
CA MET A 1 -61.20 36.52 26.51
C MET A 1 -60.27 36.80 27.68
N LYS A 2 -60.78 36.74 28.92
CA LYS A 2 -59.99 36.93 30.15
C LYS A 2 -59.02 35.75 30.30
N ARG A 3 -57.71 36.00 30.36
CA ARG A 3 -56.71 34.98 30.69
C ARG A 3 -56.78 34.73 32.20
N LYS A 4 -56.95 33.48 32.62
CA LYS A 4 -56.90 33.10 34.05
C LYS A 4 -55.48 33.30 34.57
N LEU A 5 -55.35 34.03 35.67
CA LEU A 5 -54.14 34.13 36.49
C LEU A 5 -54.22 33.04 37.58
N ASN A 6 -53.07 32.54 38.02
CA ASN A 6 -52.95 31.68 39.20
C ASN A 6 -52.97 32.53 40.49
N ASP A 7 -53.04 31.91 41.68
CA ASP A 7 -53.20 32.58 42.99
C ASP A 7 -52.04 33.55 43.39
N GLN A 8 -51.10 33.82 42.48
CA GLN A 8 -49.98 34.76 42.65
C GLN A 8 -49.86 35.78 41.49
N ASP A 9 -50.91 35.93 40.66
CA ASP A 9 -50.99 36.94 39.59
C ASP A 9 -49.83 36.88 38.54
N VAL A 10 -49.44 35.68 38.10
CA VAL A 10 -48.47 35.49 36.99
C VAL A 10 -49.07 34.63 35.85
N PRO A 11 -48.84 34.95 34.56
CA PRO A 11 -49.38 34.16 33.44
C PRO A 11 -48.60 32.85 33.20
N GLU A 12 -49.30 31.70 33.27
CA GLU A 12 -48.80 30.37 32.88
C GLU A 12 -48.78 30.18 31.36
N VAL A 13 -47.68 29.58 30.85
CA VAL A 13 -47.49 29.23 29.42
C VAL A 13 -47.95 27.80 29.20
N ALA A 14 -48.86 27.61 28.25
CA ALA A 14 -49.51 26.34 27.93
C ALA A 14 -48.58 25.35 27.20
N ASP A 15 -48.70 24.08 27.61
CA ASP A 15 -48.07 22.89 27.02
C ASP A 15 -48.38 22.73 25.53
N ALA A 16 -47.32 22.54 24.72
CA ALA A 16 -47.43 22.11 23.33
C ALA A 16 -47.25 20.58 23.25
N VAL A 17 -48.36 19.90 23.00
CA VAL A 17 -48.44 18.50 22.57
C VAL A 17 -47.55 18.29 21.35
N THR A 18 -46.52 17.44 21.48
CA THR A 18 -45.70 17.00 20.34
C THR A 18 -45.81 15.49 20.22
N THR A 19 -46.31 15.06 19.07
CA THR A 19 -46.50 13.70 18.61
C THR A 19 -45.27 12.82 18.78
N THR A 20 -45.45 11.67 19.43
CA THR A 20 -44.47 10.59 19.57
C THR A 20 -44.26 9.88 18.23
N THR A 21 -43.10 10.10 17.62
CA THR A 21 -42.47 9.18 16.67
C THR A 21 -41.28 8.58 17.41
N GLU A 22 -41.39 7.32 17.81
CA GLU A 22 -40.32 6.57 18.46
C GLU A 22 -39.22 6.23 17.44
N GLU A 23 -38.08 6.92 17.52
CA GLU A 23 -36.82 6.43 16.99
C GLU A 23 -36.16 5.50 18.02
N PRO A 24 -35.62 4.34 17.62
CA PRO A 24 -35.01 3.41 18.56
C PRO A 24 -33.62 3.94 19.00
N THR A 25 -33.55 4.48 20.21
CA THR A 25 -32.28 4.85 20.85
C THR A 25 -31.44 3.60 21.13
N GLU A 26 -30.27 3.50 20.48
CA GLU A 26 -29.22 2.54 20.83
C GLU A 26 -28.82 2.68 22.31
N LYS A 27 -29.16 1.67 23.12
CA LYS A 27 -28.63 1.53 24.48
C LYS A 27 -27.14 1.17 24.39
N LYS A 28 -26.25 2.09 24.78
CA LYS A 28 -24.81 1.80 24.98
C LYS A 28 -24.65 0.69 26.03
N ALA A 29 -24.18 -0.49 25.59
CA ALA A 29 -23.82 -1.59 26.48
C ALA A 29 -22.62 -1.21 27.39
N PRO A 30 -22.56 -1.72 28.63
CA PRO A 30 -21.46 -1.46 29.56
C PRO A 30 -20.14 -2.03 29.02
N THR A 31 -19.07 -1.22 29.03
CA THR A 31 -17.73 -1.63 28.62
C THR A 31 -17.00 -2.32 29.77
N ALA A 32 -16.59 -3.58 29.58
CA ALA A 32 -15.80 -4.32 30.57
C ALA A 32 -14.44 -3.64 30.79
N LYS A 33 -14.03 -3.49 32.06
CA LYS A 33 -12.77 -2.82 32.43
C LYS A 33 -11.58 -3.78 32.44
N THR A 34 -11.83 -5.07 32.66
CA THR A 34 -10.80 -6.10 32.72
C THR A 34 -11.15 -7.33 31.89
N PHE A 35 -10.16 -8.14 31.49
CA PHE A 35 -10.41 -9.39 30.77
C PHE A 35 -11.14 -10.43 31.63
N ALA A 36 -10.99 -10.38 32.96
CA ALA A 36 -11.67 -11.29 33.88
C ALA A 36 -13.20 -11.07 33.88
N GLU A 37 -13.66 -9.83 33.70
CA GLU A 37 -15.09 -9.48 33.59
C GLU A 37 -15.75 -10.00 32.32
N LEU A 38 -14.96 -10.46 31.33
CA LEU A 38 -15.49 -10.98 30.06
C LEU A 38 -15.90 -12.46 30.13
N GLY A 39 -15.71 -13.14 31.27
CA GLY A 39 -16.13 -14.53 31.45
C GLY A 39 -15.33 -15.56 30.64
N LEU A 40 -14.04 -15.30 30.41
CA LEU A 40 -13.13 -16.20 29.68
C LEU A 40 -12.62 -17.35 30.58
N ASP A 41 -12.30 -18.48 29.97
CA ASP A 41 -11.68 -19.65 30.61
C ASP A 41 -10.34 -19.26 31.28
N ALA A 42 -10.06 -19.84 32.45
CA ALA A 42 -8.87 -19.56 33.24
C ALA A 42 -7.57 -19.74 32.45
N ARG A 43 -7.52 -20.70 31.51
CA ARG A 43 -6.34 -20.95 30.64
C ARG A 43 -6.11 -19.81 29.66
N LEU A 44 -7.20 -19.24 29.11
CA LEU A 44 -7.11 -18.07 28.22
C LEU A 44 -6.68 -16.83 29.02
N LEU A 45 -7.22 -16.63 30.22
CA LEU A 45 -6.78 -15.54 31.11
C LEU A 45 -5.29 -15.65 31.48
N GLN A 46 -4.80 -16.86 31.72
CA GLN A 46 -3.38 -17.11 31.95
C GLN A 46 -2.52 -16.75 30.74
N ALA A 47 -2.99 -17.06 29.52
CA ALA A 47 -2.32 -16.68 28.28
C ALA A 47 -2.26 -15.16 28.09
N ILE A 48 -3.39 -14.48 28.30
CA ILE A 48 -3.51 -13.01 28.23
C ILE A 48 -2.52 -12.34 29.20
N ASN A 49 -2.42 -12.84 30.43
CA ASN A 49 -1.48 -12.34 31.43
C ASN A 49 -0.02 -12.57 31.02
N LYS A 50 0.32 -13.73 30.44
CA LYS A 50 1.67 -14.03 29.93
C LYS A 50 2.08 -13.11 28.79
N GLU A 51 1.14 -12.82 27.89
CA GLU A 51 1.35 -11.89 26.78
C GLU A 51 1.29 -10.41 27.21
N LYS A 52 1.06 -10.15 28.50
CA LYS A 52 1.06 -8.81 29.14
C LYS A 52 -0.01 -7.86 28.59
N PHE A 53 -1.17 -8.40 28.22
CA PHE A 53 -2.34 -7.59 27.89
C PHE A 53 -2.98 -7.05 29.18
N ALA A 54 -2.76 -5.76 29.46
CA ALA A 54 -3.21 -5.14 30.71
C ALA A 54 -4.74 -4.97 30.80
N ALA A 55 -5.38 -4.54 29.72
CA ALA A 55 -6.82 -4.28 29.65
C ALA A 55 -7.34 -4.54 28.22
N PRO A 56 -8.62 -4.90 28.06
CA PRO A 56 -9.21 -5.09 26.73
C PRO A 56 -9.26 -3.76 25.97
N THR A 57 -8.84 -3.77 24.71
CA THR A 57 -8.99 -2.59 23.84
C THR A 57 -10.48 -2.31 23.58
N PRO A 58 -10.87 -1.09 23.13
CA PRO A 58 -12.29 -0.78 22.89
C PRO A 58 -12.99 -1.76 21.96
N VAL A 59 -12.28 -2.29 20.93
CA VAL A 59 -12.83 -3.34 20.05
C VAL A 59 -13.01 -4.66 20.76
N GLN A 60 -12.07 -5.05 21.63
CA GLN A 60 -12.17 -6.29 22.40
C GLN A 60 -13.30 -6.21 23.42
N ALA A 61 -13.39 -5.11 24.17
CA ALA A 61 -14.39 -4.90 25.22
C ALA A 61 -15.83 -4.95 24.69
N ARG A 62 -16.07 -4.49 23.44
CA ARG A 62 -17.40 -4.54 22.82
C ARG A 62 -17.64 -5.79 21.99
N ALA A 63 -16.66 -6.27 21.23
CA ALA A 63 -16.85 -7.41 20.34
C ALA A 63 -16.84 -8.76 21.07
N ILE A 64 -16.02 -8.94 22.11
CA ILE A 64 -15.90 -10.24 22.81
C ILE A 64 -17.25 -10.66 23.43
N PRO A 65 -17.97 -9.81 24.20
CA PRO A 65 -19.27 -10.21 24.75
C PRO A 65 -20.31 -10.54 23.69
N LEU A 66 -20.35 -9.76 22.60
CA LEU A 66 -21.25 -10.02 21.47
C LEU A 66 -20.93 -11.36 20.80
N ALA A 67 -19.65 -11.66 20.62
CA ALA A 67 -19.21 -12.90 19.99
C ALA A 67 -19.52 -14.10 20.90
N LEU A 68 -19.29 -13.98 22.21
CA LEU A 68 -19.65 -15.02 23.18
C LEU A 68 -21.17 -15.29 23.22
N SER A 69 -21.99 -14.29 22.91
CA SER A 69 -23.45 -14.46 22.80
C SER A 69 -23.92 -15.10 21.48
N GLY A 70 -22.99 -15.45 20.58
CA GLY A 70 -23.29 -16.11 19.30
C GLY A 70 -23.80 -15.19 18.20
N LYS A 71 -23.68 -13.86 18.35
CA LYS A 71 -24.11 -12.89 17.33
C LYS A 71 -23.08 -12.76 16.22
N ASP A 72 -23.56 -12.55 15.00
CA ASP A 72 -22.71 -12.11 13.89
C ASP A 72 -22.23 -10.67 14.15
N ILE A 73 -20.98 -10.39 13.76
CA ILE A 73 -20.35 -9.10 14.04
C ILE A 73 -19.73 -8.55 12.78
N LEU A 74 -20.03 -7.29 12.50
CA LEU A 74 -19.35 -6.52 11.47
C LEU A 74 -18.67 -5.33 12.14
N ALA A 75 -17.37 -5.44 12.37
CA ALA A 75 -16.61 -4.47 13.15
C ALA A 75 -15.70 -3.61 12.25
N ARG A 76 -15.87 -2.29 12.36
CA ARG A 76 -14.99 -1.30 11.73
C ARG A 76 -13.90 -0.89 12.71
N ALA A 77 -12.68 -1.37 12.49
CA ALA A 77 -11.54 -1.03 13.34
C ALA A 77 -10.20 -0.98 12.56
N ARG A 78 -9.35 -0.02 12.91
CA ARG A 78 -8.03 0.17 12.27
C ARG A 78 -7.07 -0.98 12.60
N THR A 79 -6.04 -1.17 11.78
CA THR A 79 -4.92 -2.07 12.10
C THR A 79 -4.27 -1.66 13.42
N GLY A 80 -3.86 -2.65 14.22
CA GLY A 80 -3.26 -2.41 15.54
C GLY A 80 -4.24 -2.13 16.69
N SER A 81 -5.55 -2.04 16.43
CA SER A 81 -6.59 -1.87 17.49
C SER A 81 -6.85 -3.12 18.33
N GLY A 82 -6.22 -4.26 18.01
CA GLY A 82 -6.42 -5.52 18.71
C GLY A 82 -7.55 -6.40 18.17
N LYS A 83 -7.98 -6.20 16.91
CA LYS A 83 -9.01 -6.99 16.20
C LYS A 83 -8.82 -8.50 16.31
N THR A 84 -7.58 -8.95 16.14
CA THR A 84 -7.23 -10.37 16.14
C THR A 84 -7.62 -11.06 17.46
N ALA A 85 -7.35 -10.44 18.61
CA ALA A 85 -7.77 -11.00 19.89
C ALA A 85 -9.29 -10.93 20.10
N ALA A 86 -9.95 -9.93 19.52
CA ALA A 86 -11.38 -9.71 19.67
C ALA A 86 -12.23 -10.86 19.08
N TYR A 87 -11.78 -11.50 18.00
CA TYR A 87 -12.43 -12.71 17.46
C TYR A 87 -11.77 -14.02 17.95
N LEU A 88 -10.46 -14.06 18.20
CA LEU A 88 -9.80 -15.31 18.61
C LEU A 88 -10.24 -15.78 20.01
N LEU A 89 -10.30 -14.87 20.98
CA LEU A 89 -10.68 -15.23 22.36
C LEU A 89 -12.06 -15.90 22.45
N PRO A 90 -13.15 -15.36 21.85
CA PRO A 90 -14.44 -16.04 21.89
C PRO A 90 -14.47 -17.36 21.10
N ILE A 91 -13.72 -17.47 19.99
CA ILE A 91 -13.61 -18.73 19.24
C ILE A 91 -12.94 -19.81 20.10
N LEU A 92 -11.80 -19.49 20.72
CA LEU A 92 -11.08 -20.41 21.60
C LEU A 92 -11.94 -20.81 22.81
N GLN A 93 -12.66 -19.86 23.41
CA GLN A 93 -13.61 -20.12 24.49
C GLN A 93 -14.68 -21.13 24.06
N SER A 94 -15.30 -20.93 22.89
CA SER A 94 -16.33 -21.81 22.33
C SER A 94 -15.80 -23.23 22.10
N ILE A 95 -14.58 -23.36 21.58
CA ILE A 95 -13.91 -24.66 21.36
C ILE A 95 -13.68 -25.39 22.68
N LEU A 96 -13.13 -24.71 23.69
CA LEU A 96 -12.89 -25.29 25.01
C LEU A 96 -14.20 -25.71 25.69
N HIS A 97 -15.23 -24.86 25.63
CA HIS A 97 -16.54 -25.17 26.21
C HIS A 97 -17.19 -26.40 25.55
N ARG A 98 -17.12 -26.49 24.22
CA ARG A 98 -17.62 -27.65 23.48
C ARG A 98 -16.89 -28.94 23.87
N LYS A 99 -15.55 -28.91 23.95
CA LYS A 99 -14.76 -30.10 24.33
C LYS A 99 -14.99 -30.52 25.78
N SER A 100 -15.26 -29.58 26.68
CA SER A 100 -15.60 -29.88 28.07
C SER A 100 -17.00 -30.50 28.22
N THR A 101 -17.97 -30.04 27.43
CA THR A 101 -19.37 -30.49 27.52
C THR A 101 -19.66 -31.74 26.69
N GLN A 102 -18.90 -31.95 25.61
CA GLN A 102 -19.01 -33.12 24.75
C GLN A 102 -17.62 -33.75 24.52
N PRO A 103 -17.07 -34.46 25.52
CA PRO A 103 -15.75 -35.09 25.42
C PRO A 103 -15.66 -36.18 24.33
N SER A 104 -16.82 -36.77 23.96
CA SER A 104 -16.96 -37.76 22.90
C SER A 104 -17.07 -37.16 21.49
N SER A 105 -17.20 -35.81 21.37
CA SER A 105 -17.24 -35.11 20.10
C SER A 105 -15.85 -35.15 19.45
N THR A 106 -15.80 -35.91 18.37
CA THR A 106 -14.64 -36.21 17.53
C THR A 106 -13.95 -34.96 17.03
N LYS A 107 -12.64 -35.07 16.81
CA LYS A 107 -11.79 -34.03 16.22
C LYS A 107 -12.49 -33.44 14.99
N THR A 108 -12.73 -32.12 15.01
CA THR A 108 -13.45 -31.44 13.94
C THR A 108 -12.93 -30.03 13.78
N THR A 109 -12.89 -29.57 12.53
CA THR A 109 -12.63 -28.17 12.21
C THR A 109 -13.84 -27.33 12.57
N SER A 110 -13.70 -26.53 13.64
CA SER A 110 -14.79 -25.71 14.18
C SER A 110 -14.71 -24.24 13.78
N ALA A 111 -13.52 -23.75 13.38
CA ALA A 111 -13.29 -22.38 13.00
C ALA A 111 -12.44 -22.25 11.73
N LEU A 112 -12.88 -21.38 10.81
CA LEU A 112 -12.16 -21.01 9.59
C LEU A 112 -11.91 -19.50 9.62
N ILE A 113 -10.64 -19.12 9.55
CA ILE A 113 -10.20 -17.73 9.52
C ILE A 113 -9.63 -17.44 8.13
N LEU A 114 -10.35 -16.65 7.35
CA LEU A 114 -9.96 -16.18 6.04
C LEU A 114 -9.23 -14.84 6.17
N VAL A 115 -8.03 -14.77 5.60
CA VAL A 115 -7.19 -13.57 5.57
C VAL A 115 -6.72 -13.27 4.14
N PRO A 116 -6.44 -12.01 3.77
CA PRO A 116 -6.03 -11.64 2.41
C PRO A 116 -4.62 -12.12 2.03
N THR A 117 -3.71 -12.31 2.99
CA THR A 117 -2.30 -12.58 2.71
C THR A 117 -1.72 -13.69 3.58
N ARG A 118 -0.65 -14.32 3.06
CA ARG A 118 0.09 -15.38 3.76
C ARG A 118 0.83 -14.83 4.98
N GLU A 119 1.31 -13.60 4.87
CA GLU A 119 1.99 -12.88 5.95
C GLU A 119 1.03 -12.61 7.10
N LEU A 120 -0.19 -12.14 6.80
CA LEU A 120 -1.22 -11.93 7.81
C LEU A 120 -1.67 -13.26 8.44
N ALA A 121 -1.80 -14.33 7.64
CA ALA A 121 -2.07 -15.67 8.19
C ALA A 121 -1.01 -16.12 9.21
N GLY A 122 0.28 -15.85 8.91
CA GLY A 122 1.38 -16.11 9.83
C GLY A 122 1.26 -15.30 11.14
N GLN A 123 0.84 -14.04 11.05
CA GLN A 123 0.63 -13.18 12.22
C GLN A 123 -0.54 -13.67 13.07
N VAL A 124 -1.70 -13.95 12.45
CA VAL A 124 -2.89 -14.47 13.13
C VAL A 124 -2.58 -15.81 13.80
N ALA A 125 -1.89 -16.72 13.10
CA ALA A 125 -1.51 -18.02 13.65
C ALA A 125 -0.61 -17.89 14.88
N LYS A 126 0.36 -16.96 14.85
CA LYS A 126 1.22 -16.69 16.01
C LYS A 126 0.41 -16.21 17.22
N VAL A 127 -0.54 -15.29 17.00
CA VAL A 127 -1.41 -14.78 18.07
C VAL A 127 -2.33 -15.88 18.61
N ALA A 128 -2.94 -16.67 17.73
CA ALA A 128 -3.81 -17.78 18.11
C ALA A 128 -3.05 -18.83 18.95
N LEU A 129 -1.84 -19.20 18.55
CA LEU A 129 -0.97 -20.10 19.32
C LEU A 129 -0.56 -19.50 20.68
N SER A 130 -0.35 -18.18 20.77
CA SER A 130 -0.04 -17.52 22.05
C SER A 130 -1.20 -17.60 23.03
N PHE A 131 -2.43 -17.41 22.57
CA PHE A 131 -3.63 -17.54 23.40
C PHE A 131 -3.96 -19.00 23.75
N ALA A 132 -3.62 -19.95 22.88
CA ALA A 132 -3.78 -21.37 23.12
C ALA A 132 -2.63 -22.00 23.93
N ALA A 133 -1.62 -21.24 24.36
CA ALA A 133 -0.40 -21.78 24.97
C ALA A 133 -0.64 -22.58 26.27
N PHE A 134 -1.72 -22.29 26.98
CA PHE A 134 -2.13 -22.99 28.21
C PHE A 134 -3.32 -23.94 28.00
N CYS A 135 -3.76 -24.13 26.75
CA CYS A 135 -4.84 -25.04 26.38
C CYS A 135 -4.35 -26.48 26.09
N GLY A 136 -3.06 -26.77 26.30
CA GLY A 136 -2.48 -28.09 26.09
C GLY A 136 -2.67 -28.60 24.65
N GLN A 137 -2.98 -29.90 24.50
CA GLN A 137 -3.34 -30.49 23.21
C GLN A 137 -4.85 -30.38 22.88
N GLU A 138 -5.63 -29.67 23.72
CA GLU A 138 -7.07 -29.53 23.51
C GLU A 138 -7.42 -28.57 22.38
N VAL A 139 -6.52 -27.68 21.95
CA VAL A 139 -6.77 -26.77 20.83
C VAL A 139 -5.67 -26.93 19.79
N ARG A 140 -6.05 -27.32 18.58
CA ARG A 140 -5.15 -27.46 17.44
C ARG A 140 -5.40 -26.35 16.42
N ILE A 141 -4.34 -25.67 16.01
CA ILE A 141 -4.40 -24.51 15.13
C ILE A 141 -3.45 -24.75 13.96
N GLU A 142 -3.98 -24.71 12.74
CA GLU A 142 -3.18 -24.91 11.53
C GLU A 142 -3.24 -23.70 10.59
N ASN A 143 -2.07 -23.36 10.05
CA ASN A 143 -1.93 -22.30 9.05
C ASN A 143 -1.57 -22.93 7.69
N LEU A 144 -2.54 -22.95 6.79
CA LEU A 144 -2.45 -23.62 5.49
C LEU A 144 -1.87 -22.73 4.39
N THR A 145 -1.44 -21.52 4.73
CA THR A 145 -0.81 -20.59 3.77
C THR A 145 0.69 -20.83 3.61
N ARG A 146 1.28 -21.80 4.31
CA ARG A 146 2.71 -22.15 4.18
C ARG A 146 2.99 -22.69 2.78
N LYS A 147 4.21 -22.44 2.26
CA LYS A 147 4.64 -22.94 0.94
C LYS A 147 5.01 -24.41 1.17
N GLU A 148 4.02 -25.28 1.13
CA GLU A 148 4.17 -26.71 1.39
C GLU A 148 3.32 -27.52 0.41
N ASP A 149 3.78 -28.73 0.09
CA ASP A 149 3.07 -29.63 -0.81
C ASP A 149 1.70 -30.02 -0.23
N ASP A 150 0.73 -30.27 -1.10
CA ASP A 150 -0.63 -30.66 -0.69
C ASP A 150 -0.64 -31.95 0.15
N LYS A 151 0.34 -32.83 -0.04
CA LYS A 151 0.52 -34.04 0.80
C LYS A 151 0.81 -33.68 2.27
N VAL A 152 1.59 -32.63 2.51
CA VAL A 152 1.93 -32.17 3.86
C VAL A 152 0.73 -31.49 4.49
N ALA A 153 0.03 -30.64 3.74
CA ALA A 153 -1.21 -30.01 4.18
C ALA A 153 -2.27 -31.07 4.52
N HIS A 154 -2.40 -32.10 3.68
CA HIS A 154 -3.32 -33.21 3.90
C HIS A 154 -3.03 -33.97 5.19
N ALA A 155 -1.75 -34.30 5.46
CA ALA A 155 -1.37 -34.99 6.70
C ALA A 155 -1.80 -34.23 7.96
N ARG A 156 -1.71 -32.89 7.95
CA ARG A 156 -2.16 -32.06 9.08
C ARG A 156 -3.68 -31.92 9.14
N LEU A 157 -4.36 -31.91 7.99
CA LEU A 157 -5.82 -31.83 7.93
C LEU A 157 -6.50 -33.14 8.35
N ILE A 158 -5.87 -34.30 8.14
CA ILE A 158 -6.34 -35.59 8.68
C ILE A 158 -6.45 -35.55 10.21
N GLU A 159 -5.62 -34.76 10.88
CA GLU A 159 -5.71 -34.58 12.33
C GLU A 159 -6.90 -33.73 12.79
N ALA A 160 -7.67 -33.17 11.85
CA ALA A 160 -8.84 -32.32 12.06
C ALA A 160 -8.57 -31.19 13.08
N PRO A 161 -7.73 -30.21 12.73
CA PRO A 161 -7.41 -29.09 13.61
C PRO A 161 -8.65 -28.26 13.92
N ASP A 162 -8.78 -27.76 15.15
CA ASP A 162 -9.96 -27.01 15.60
C ASP A 162 -10.11 -25.66 14.88
N VAL A 163 -8.98 -25.02 14.58
CA VAL A 163 -8.89 -23.72 13.90
C VAL A 163 -8.01 -23.85 12.66
N VAL A 164 -8.55 -23.45 11.51
CA VAL A 164 -7.83 -23.36 10.24
C VAL A 164 -7.70 -21.91 9.82
N ILE A 165 -6.48 -21.48 9.49
CA ILE A 165 -6.17 -20.15 8.97
C ILE A 165 -5.67 -20.29 7.53
N ALA A 166 -6.34 -19.61 6.59
CA ALA A 166 -6.05 -19.73 5.16
C ALA A 166 -6.37 -18.43 4.40
N THR A 167 -5.84 -18.30 3.18
CA THR A 167 -6.40 -17.36 2.19
C THR A 167 -7.62 -17.98 1.52
N PRO A 168 -8.59 -17.20 1.01
CA PRO A 168 -9.78 -17.75 0.35
C PRO A 168 -9.43 -18.74 -0.76
N SER A 169 -8.51 -18.36 -1.66
CA SER A 169 -8.04 -19.23 -2.75
C SER A 169 -7.49 -20.58 -2.28
N ARG A 170 -6.75 -20.58 -1.16
CA ARG A 170 -6.18 -21.80 -0.59
C ARG A 170 -7.26 -22.65 0.08
N ALA A 171 -8.18 -22.02 0.82
CA ALA A 171 -9.31 -22.72 1.42
C ALA A 171 -10.19 -23.38 0.34
N THR A 172 -10.57 -22.63 -0.70
CA THR A 172 -11.37 -23.12 -1.82
C THR A 172 -10.67 -24.27 -2.55
N SER A 173 -9.37 -24.15 -2.84
CA SER A 173 -8.59 -25.23 -3.45
C SER A 173 -8.61 -26.52 -2.62
N LEU A 174 -8.46 -26.41 -1.29
CA LEU A 174 -8.45 -27.57 -0.40
C LEU A 174 -9.84 -28.19 -0.21
N VAL A 175 -10.90 -27.37 -0.21
CA VAL A 175 -12.29 -27.83 -0.19
C VAL A 175 -12.63 -28.58 -1.48
N ASN A 176 -12.26 -28.02 -2.64
CA ASN A 176 -12.48 -28.65 -3.94
C ASN A 176 -11.71 -29.98 -4.08
N ALA A 177 -10.51 -30.06 -3.50
CA ALA A 177 -9.73 -31.30 -3.41
C ALA A 177 -10.26 -32.29 -2.35
N SER A 178 -11.37 -31.97 -1.66
CA SER A 178 -11.93 -32.76 -0.55
C SER A 178 -10.96 -33.01 0.62
N LEU A 179 -9.97 -32.13 0.80
CA LEU A 179 -8.98 -32.22 1.87
C LEU A 179 -9.40 -31.44 3.12
N LEU A 180 -10.17 -30.36 2.96
CA LEU A 180 -10.70 -29.54 4.05
C LEU A 180 -12.22 -29.73 4.15
N GLN A 181 -12.67 -30.28 5.29
CA GLN A 181 -14.08 -30.47 5.59
C GLN A 181 -14.63 -29.30 6.41
N LEU A 182 -15.77 -28.75 5.99
CA LEU A 182 -16.42 -27.58 6.61
C LEU A 182 -17.83 -27.88 7.15
N GLN A 183 -18.29 -29.13 7.16
CA GLN A 183 -19.68 -29.46 7.53
C GLN A 183 -20.02 -29.11 8.98
N ASN A 184 -19.03 -29.19 9.88
CA ASN A 184 -19.18 -28.95 11.31
C ASN A 184 -18.62 -27.58 11.74
N LEU A 185 -18.48 -26.65 10.79
CA LEU A 185 -17.98 -25.32 11.09
C LEU A 185 -18.99 -24.60 12.00
N SER A 186 -18.48 -23.95 13.03
CA SER A 186 -19.26 -23.10 13.96
C SER A 186 -18.92 -21.63 13.86
N HIS A 187 -17.68 -21.32 13.43
CA HIS A 187 -17.13 -19.96 13.38
C HIS A 187 -16.49 -19.69 12.02
N LEU A 188 -16.88 -18.58 11.39
CA LEU A 188 -16.23 -18.02 10.21
C LEU A 188 -15.72 -16.62 10.52
N VAL A 189 -14.45 -16.36 10.22
CA VAL A 189 -13.87 -15.02 10.32
C VAL A 189 -13.36 -14.59 8.96
N ILE A 190 -13.67 -13.37 8.56
CA ILE A 190 -13.00 -12.70 7.44
C ILE A 190 -12.29 -11.47 8.00
N ASP A 191 -10.96 -11.57 8.11
CA ASP A 191 -10.11 -10.49 8.64
C ASP A 191 -9.56 -9.64 7.49
N GLU A 192 -9.53 -8.32 7.71
CA GLU A 192 -9.28 -7.31 6.67
C GLU A 192 -10.18 -7.52 5.43
N ALA A 193 -11.50 -7.60 5.67
CA ALA A 193 -12.50 -7.94 4.67
C ALA A 193 -12.49 -7.02 3.42
N ASP A 194 -12.15 -5.75 3.59
CA ASP A 194 -11.96 -4.80 2.48
C ASP A 194 -10.76 -5.17 1.59
N LEU A 195 -9.71 -5.76 2.15
CA LEU A 195 -8.58 -6.30 1.39
C LEU A 195 -8.90 -7.67 0.78
N VAL A 196 -9.68 -8.52 1.44
CA VAL A 196 -9.96 -9.87 0.88
C VAL A 196 -10.60 -9.78 -0.50
N LEU A 197 -11.57 -8.88 -0.69
CA LEU A 197 -12.17 -8.65 -2.01
C LEU A 197 -11.24 -7.89 -2.95
N SER A 198 -10.42 -6.96 -2.43
CA SER A 198 -9.45 -6.24 -3.25
C SER A 198 -8.24 -7.08 -3.69
N TYR A 199 -8.23 -8.39 -3.45
CA TYR A 199 -7.19 -9.30 -3.92
C TYR A 199 -7.73 -10.28 -4.97
N GLY A 200 -8.94 -10.02 -5.50
CA GLY A 200 -9.59 -10.84 -6.52
C GLY A 200 -10.08 -12.19 -6.02
N HIS A 201 -10.43 -12.31 -4.73
CA HIS A 201 -10.95 -13.55 -4.14
C HIS A 201 -12.48 -13.72 -4.28
N ASP A 202 -13.14 -12.93 -5.13
CA ASP A 202 -14.60 -12.97 -5.29
C ASP A 202 -15.14 -14.35 -5.64
N GLU A 203 -14.57 -14.99 -6.67
CA GLU A 203 -14.99 -16.33 -7.11
C GLU A 203 -14.73 -17.39 -6.03
N ASP A 204 -13.58 -17.28 -5.34
CA ASP A 204 -13.22 -18.18 -4.25
C ASP A 204 -14.22 -18.08 -3.08
N LEU A 205 -14.56 -16.85 -2.68
CA LEU A 205 -15.51 -16.58 -1.60
C LEU A 205 -16.92 -17.02 -1.97
N GLN A 206 -17.36 -16.80 -3.22
CA GLN A 206 -18.64 -17.31 -3.70
C GLN A 206 -18.68 -18.84 -3.65
N ASN A 207 -17.61 -19.53 -4.01
CA ASN A 207 -17.54 -20.98 -3.91
C ASN A 207 -17.59 -21.46 -2.46
N LEU A 208 -16.88 -20.79 -1.54
CA LEU A 208 -16.92 -21.09 -0.12
C LEU A 208 -18.32 -20.86 0.48
N SER A 209 -19.01 -19.78 0.10
CA SER A 209 -20.36 -19.47 0.59
C SER A 209 -21.40 -20.57 0.31
N LYS A 210 -21.17 -21.39 -0.73
CA LYS A 210 -22.05 -22.52 -1.07
C LYS A 210 -21.81 -23.76 -0.21
N VAL A 211 -20.62 -23.89 0.36
CA VAL A 211 -20.20 -25.09 1.13
C VAL A 211 -20.25 -24.85 2.64
N ILE A 212 -20.15 -23.59 3.08
CA ILE A 212 -20.21 -23.22 4.48
C ILE A 212 -21.65 -23.35 5.01
N PRO A 213 -21.89 -23.99 6.17
CA PRO A 213 -23.22 -24.12 6.77
C PRO A 213 -23.85 -22.76 7.14
N GLN A 214 -25.17 -22.64 7.02
CA GLN A 214 -25.89 -21.39 7.35
C GLN A 214 -25.97 -21.07 8.84
N ALA A 215 -25.71 -22.05 9.72
CA ALA A 215 -25.76 -21.88 11.18
C ALA A 215 -24.42 -21.40 11.79
N VAL A 216 -23.48 -20.96 10.95
CA VAL A 216 -22.16 -20.49 11.36
C VAL A 216 -22.25 -19.05 11.88
N GLN A 217 -21.61 -18.78 13.02
CA GLN A 217 -21.38 -17.42 13.48
C GLN A 217 -20.29 -16.76 12.62
N THR A 218 -20.60 -15.62 12.03
CA THR A 218 -19.68 -14.88 11.15
C THR A 218 -19.19 -13.59 11.80
N VAL A 219 -17.87 -13.39 11.78
CA VAL A 219 -17.21 -12.16 12.22
C VAL A 219 -16.44 -11.54 11.04
N LEU A 220 -16.90 -10.37 10.59
CA LEU A 220 -16.25 -9.56 9.57
C LEU A 220 -15.49 -8.41 10.24
N MET A 221 -14.17 -8.40 10.06
CA MET A 221 -13.28 -7.35 10.56
C MET A 221 -12.76 -6.54 9.38
N SER A 222 -13.03 -5.23 9.36
CA SER A 222 -12.58 -4.35 8.27
C SER A 222 -12.11 -2.99 8.78
N ALA A 223 -11.15 -2.39 8.08
CA ALA A 223 -10.80 -0.99 8.33
C ALA A 223 -11.83 -0.03 7.71
N THR A 224 -12.54 -0.44 6.66
CA THR A 224 -13.49 0.39 5.92
C THR A 224 -14.84 -0.30 5.72
N LEU A 225 -15.93 0.48 5.68
CA LEU A 225 -17.27 0.00 5.35
C LEU A 225 -17.63 0.49 3.96
N ARG A 226 -17.32 -0.31 2.96
CA ARG A 226 -17.60 -0.01 1.56
C ARG A 226 -18.61 -1.01 1.02
N THR A 227 -19.07 -0.79 -0.22
CA THR A 227 -19.89 -1.73 -0.99
C THR A 227 -19.36 -3.16 -0.99
N GLU A 228 -18.04 -3.32 -0.96
CA GLU A 228 -17.33 -4.60 -0.85
C GLU A 228 -17.64 -5.31 0.48
N VAL A 229 -17.72 -4.58 1.59
CA VAL A 229 -18.11 -5.18 2.86
C VAL A 229 -19.59 -5.53 2.88
N ASP A 230 -20.44 -4.76 2.19
CA ASP A 230 -21.86 -5.07 2.04
C ASP A 230 -22.09 -6.34 1.22
N THR A 231 -21.27 -6.61 0.19
CA THR A 231 -21.36 -7.87 -0.56
C THR A 231 -20.99 -9.06 0.33
N LEU A 232 -19.93 -8.97 1.13
CA LEU A 232 -19.57 -10.04 2.09
C LEU A 232 -20.63 -10.22 3.17
N LYS A 233 -21.19 -9.12 3.67
CA LYS A 233 -22.31 -9.13 4.61
C LYS A 233 -23.49 -9.92 4.05
N GLY A 234 -23.87 -9.67 2.80
CA GLY A 234 -24.96 -10.40 2.12
C GLY A 234 -24.65 -11.87 1.85
N MET A 235 -23.38 -12.25 1.70
CA MET A 235 -22.96 -13.63 1.43
C MET A 235 -22.88 -14.50 2.70
N PHE A 236 -22.37 -13.95 3.81
CA PHE A 236 -21.95 -14.75 4.97
C PHE A 236 -22.64 -14.41 6.29
N CYS A 237 -23.26 -13.24 6.43
CA CYS A 237 -23.81 -12.80 7.71
C CYS A 237 -25.34 -12.89 7.75
N LYS A 238 -25.88 -13.16 8.93
CA LYS A 238 -27.31 -13.09 9.25
C LYS A 238 -27.55 -12.06 10.34
N ASP A 239 -28.08 -10.90 9.95
CA ASP A 239 -28.38 -9.76 10.83
C ASP A 239 -27.20 -9.37 11.77
N PRO A 240 -26.04 -8.99 11.20
CA PRO A 240 -24.85 -8.72 12.01
C PRO A 240 -24.97 -7.44 12.81
N VAL A 241 -24.45 -7.46 14.04
CA VAL A 241 -24.27 -6.26 14.85
C VAL A 241 -23.15 -5.42 14.24
N LEU A 242 -23.49 -4.20 13.84
CA LEU A 242 -22.54 -3.21 13.33
C LEU A 242 -21.80 -2.58 14.51
N LEU A 243 -20.49 -2.80 14.57
CA LEU A 243 -19.61 -2.24 15.58
C LEU A 243 -18.75 -1.13 14.97
N GLU A 244 -19.27 0.09 15.05
CA GLU A 244 -18.50 1.30 14.74
C GLU A 244 -17.82 1.79 16.01
N LEU A 245 -16.50 1.68 16.04
CA LEU A 245 -15.69 2.33 17.06
C LEU A 245 -15.27 3.67 16.49
N ASP A 246 -16.08 4.67 16.81
CA ASP A 246 -15.64 6.04 16.66
C ASP A 246 -14.42 6.25 17.53
N GLN A 247 -13.46 6.97 16.96
CA GLN A 247 -12.22 7.30 17.61
C GLN A 247 -12.56 7.94 18.96
N GLU A 248 -12.28 7.27 20.08
CA GLU A 248 -11.95 8.03 21.27
C GLU A 248 -10.68 8.81 20.91
N GLU A 249 -10.89 10.05 20.48
CA GLU A 249 -9.89 11.07 20.25
C GLU A 249 -9.14 11.33 21.56
N LYS A 250 -8.24 10.44 21.97
CA LYS A 250 -7.34 10.65 23.12
C LYS A 250 -6.18 9.66 23.22
N GLU A 251 -5.59 9.30 22.10
CA GLU A 251 -4.13 9.17 22.02
C GLU A 251 -3.69 10.12 20.92
N GLN A 252 -3.22 11.32 21.29
CA GLN A 252 -2.77 12.35 20.35
C GLN A 252 -1.57 11.82 19.54
N SER A 253 -1.85 11.08 18.48
CA SER A 253 -0.98 11.04 17.32
C SER A 253 -1.01 12.44 16.72
N SER A 254 -0.06 13.29 17.11
CA SER A 254 0.02 14.67 16.63
C SER A 254 0.54 14.66 15.20
N LEU A 255 -0.36 14.46 14.23
CA LEU A 255 -0.05 14.67 12.83
C LEU A 255 0.03 16.18 12.57
N THR A 256 1.22 16.67 12.25
CA THR A 256 1.43 18.05 11.81
C THR A 256 1.44 18.09 10.28
N GLN A 257 0.67 18.98 9.69
CA GLN A 257 0.51 19.07 8.24
C GLN A 257 1.06 20.41 7.76
N TYR A 258 1.95 20.38 6.78
CA TYR A 258 2.62 21.54 6.22
C TYR A 258 2.43 21.61 4.71
N VAL A 259 2.33 22.84 4.19
CA VAL A 259 2.23 23.15 2.77
C VAL A 259 3.29 24.15 2.38
N VAL A 260 3.94 23.91 1.24
CA VAL A 260 4.93 24.81 0.64
C VAL A 260 4.47 25.14 -0.77
N GLN A 261 4.30 26.43 -1.04
CA GLN A 261 4.03 26.92 -2.38
C GLN A 261 5.37 27.12 -3.10
N CYS A 262 5.58 26.42 -4.21
CA CYS A 262 6.83 26.47 -4.97
C CYS A 262 6.63 26.10 -6.44
N GLY A 263 7.59 26.48 -7.30
CA GLY A 263 7.63 26.06 -8.70
C GLY A 263 7.95 24.57 -8.87
N GLU A 264 7.68 24.04 -10.07
CA GLU A 264 7.90 22.62 -10.39
C GLU A 264 9.38 22.18 -10.34
N ASP A 265 10.29 23.04 -10.78
CA ASP A 265 11.73 22.85 -10.64
C ASP A 265 12.20 23.04 -9.19
N GLU A 266 11.60 23.98 -8.47
CA GLU A 266 11.90 24.22 -7.05
C GLU A 266 11.55 23.03 -6.16
N LYS A 267 10.53 22.23 -6.49
CA LYS A 267 10.26 20.95 -5.82
C LYS A 267 11.52 20.07 -5.73
N PHE A 268 12.30 19.98 -6.82
CA PHE A 268 13.54 19.22 -6.88
C PHE A 268 14.65 19.84 -6.02
N LEU A 269 14.72 21.17 -5.98
CA LEU A 269 15.65 21.90 -5.11
C LEU A 269 15.32 21.64 -3.63
N LEU A 270 14.05 21.74 -3.25
CA LEU A 270 13.59 21.57 -1.88
C LEU A 270 13.78 20.14 -1.39
N ILE A 271 13.39 19.13 -2.17
CA ILE A 271 13.58 17.72 -1.76
C ILE A 271 15.07 17.37 -1.63
N TYR A 272 15.91 17.93 -2.51
CA TYR A 272 17.35 17.79 -2.43
C TYR A 272 17.89 18.40 -1.13
N ALA A 273 17.50 19.64 -0.82
CA ALA A 273 17.91 20.33 0.40
C ALA A 273 17.42 19.61 1.67
N ILE A 274 16.16 19.17 1.70
CA ILE A 274 15.55 18.44 2.81
C ILE A 274 16.37 17.21 3.19
N PHE A 275 16.75 16.39 2.21
CA PHE A 275 17.48 15.16 2.47
C PHE A 275 18.98 15.37 2.68
N MET A 276 19.60 16.31 1.95
CA MET A 276 21.03 16.60 2.14
C MET A 276 21.33 17.24 3.48
N LEU A 277 20.52 18.23 3.87
CA LEU A 277 20.65 18.90 5.16
C LEU A 277 20.03 18.09 6.30
N LYS A 278 19.43 16.92 6.00
CA LYS A 278 18.77 16.02 6.96
C LYS A 278 17.74 16.77 7.82
N LEU A 279 16.97 17.64 7.19
CA LEU A 279 15.89 18.38 7.85
C LEU A 279 14.83 17.42 8.37
N ILE A 280 14.64 16.28 7.69
CA ILE A 280 13.76 15.21 8.15
C ILE A 280 14.61 14.09 8.73
N LYS A 281 14.33 13.70 9.98
CA LYS A 281 14.94 12.55 10.65
C LYS A 281 13.97 11.38 10.65
N GLY A 282 14.46 10.20 10.27
CA GLY A 282 13.68 8.96 10.23
C GLY A 282 13.22 8.61 8.82
N LYS A 283 12.28 7.68 8.73
CA LYS A 283 11.82 7.15 7.45
C LYS A 283 10.81 8.08 6.78
N CYS A 284 10.93 8.24 5.47
CA CYS A 284 10.09 9.12 4.67
C CYS A 284 9.43 8.35 3.53
N ILE A 285 8.12 8.59 3.32
CA ILE A 285 7.41 8.17 2.12
C ILE A 285 7.22 9.40 1.24
N VAL A 286 7.64 9.35 -0.01
CA VAL A 286 7.52 10.42 -0.98
C VAL A 286 6.49 10.01 -2.04
N PHE A 287 5.37 10.73 -2.13
CA PHE A 287 4.35 10.47 -3.14
C PHE A 287 4.52 11.37 -4.36
N VAL A 288 4.45 10.79 -5.55
CA VAL A 288 4.52 11.47 -6.84
C VAL A 288 3.27 11.14 -7.68
N SER A 289 3.06 11.90 -8.76
CA SER A 289 1.88 11.74 -9.63
C SER A 289 1.83 10.40 -10.36
N ASP A 290 2.96 9.96 -10.92
CA ASP A 290 3.03 8.85 -11.86
C ASP A 290 4.35 8.06 -11.76
N ILE A 291 4.41 6.92 -12.46
CA ILE A 291 5.56 6.01 -12.50
C ILE A 291 6.82 6.68 -13.06
N ASP A 292 6.72 7.42 -14.16
CA ASP A 292 7.90 8.04 -14.80
C ASP A 292 8.52 9.09 -13.86
N ARG A 293 7.67 9.79 -13.11
CA ARG A 293 8.09 10.73 -12.07
C ARG A 293 8.74 10.04 -10.87
N CYS A 294 8.35 8.81 -10.53
CA CYS A 294 9.07 8.00 -9.53
C CYS A 294 10.52 7.77 -9.94
N TYR A 295 10.72 7.31 -11.17
CA TYR A 295 12.06 7.04 -11.71
C TYR A 295 12.86 8.33 -11.89
N ARG A 296 12.23 9.41 -12.38
CA ARG A 296 12.87 10.72 -12.49
C ARG A 296 13.41 11.19 -11.14
N LEU A 297 12.59 11.12 -10.09
CA LEU A 297 12.98 11.55 -8.76
C LEU A 297 14.06 10.63 -8.16
N LYS A 298 13.95 9.30 -8.34
CA LYS A 298 14.99 8.34 -7.91
C LYS A 298 16.34 8.65 -8.56
N LEU A 299 16.38 8.74 -9.89
CA LEU A 299 17.61 8.99 -10.64
C LEU A 299 18.25 10.34 -10.27
N PHE A 300 17.41 11.34 -10.02
CA PHE A 300 17.84 12.65 -9.52
C PHE A 300 18.48 12.55 -8.12
N LEU A 301 17.81 11.91 -7.16
CA LEU A 301 18.34 11.73 -5.79
C LEU A 301 19.63 10.88 -5.77
N GLU A 302 19.73 9.90 -6.68
CA GLU A 302 20.93 9.06 -6.83
C GLU A 302 22.16 9.86 -7.30
N GLN A 303 22.00 10.96 -8.05
CA GLN A 303 23.12 11.87 -8.40
C GLN A 303 23.82 12.39 -7.15
N PHE A 304 23.04 12.61 -6.10
CA PHE A 304 23.50 13.12 -4.82
C PHE A 304 23.86 12.01 -3.83
N GLY A 305 23.79 10.73 -4.24
CA GLY A 305 24.05 9.59 -3.37
C GLY A 305 22.96 9.34 -2.31
N ILE A 306 21.79 9.95 -2.47
CA ILE A 306 20.62 9.70 -1.63
C ILE A 306 19.95 8.44 -2.16
N LYS A 307 19.84 7.41 -1.30
CA LYS A 307 19.28 6.12 -1.68
C LYS A 307 17.80 6.07 -1.39
N SER A 308 17.02 5.68 -2.38
CA SER A 308 15.57 5.46 -2.28
C SER A 308 15.15 4.21 -3.03
N CYS A 309 14.09 3.56 -2.55
CA CYS A 309 13.40 2.50 -3.29
C CYS A 309 12.14 3.05 -3.98
N ILE A 310 11.68 2.39 -5.04
CA ILE A 310 10.42 2.74 -5.74
C ILE A 310 9.36 1.72 -5.39
N LEU A 311 8.13 2.20 -5.23
CA LEU A 311 6.95 1.38 -5.07
C LEU A 311 5.88 1.89 -6.06
N ASN A 312 5.64 1.14 -7.12
CA ASN A 312 4.69 1.50 -8.17
C ASN A 312 3.82 0.29 -8.55
N SER A 313 2.79 0.49 -9.36
CA SER A 313 1.83 -0.56 -9.75
C SER A 313 2.35 -1.56 -10.79
N GLU A 314 3.43 -1.26 -11.50
CA GLU A 314 4.00 -2.17 -12.51
C GLU A 314 4.80 -3.32 -11.90
N LEU A 315 5.28 -3.12 -10.67
CA LEU A 315 6.00 -4.15 -9.96
C LEU A 315 5.05 -5.27 -9.51
N PRO A 316 5.44 -6.54 -9.65
CA PRO A 316 4.67 -7.67 -9.12
C PRO A 316 4.38 -7.51 -7.62
N VAL A 317 3.24 -8.04 -7.16
CA VAL A 317 2.81 -7.97 -5.75
C VAL A 317 3.92 -8.37 -4.77
N ASN A 318 4.61 -9.50 -5.03
CA ASN A 318 5.68 -9.98 -4.16
C ASN A 318 6.87 -9.02 -4.08
N SER A 319 7.22 -8.38 -5.19
CA SER A 319 8.30 -7.41 -5.28
C SER A 319 7.93 -6.13 -4.51
N ARG A 320 6.67 -5.70 -4.59
CA ARG A 320 6.12 -4.59 -3.81
C ARG A 320 6.14 -4.89 -2.30
N LEU A 321 5.74 -6.09 -1.89
CA LEU A 321 5.85 -6.55 -0.50
C LEU A 321 7.31 -6.59 -0.02
N HIS A 322 8.24 -7.05 -0.86
CA HIS A 322 9.66 -7.09 -0.54
C HIS A 322 10.24 -5.67 -0.34
N VAL A 323 9.92 -4.72 -1.23
CA VAL A 323 10.33 -3.30 -1.08
C VAL A 323 9.86 -2.73 0.26
N VAL A 324 8.61 -3.02 0.64
CA VAL A 324 8.03 -2.56 1.91
C VAL A 324 8.73 -3.21 3.10
N ASP A 325 9.05 -4.50 3.03
CA ASP A 325 9.81 -5.20 4.07
C ASP A 325 11.23 -4.62 4.21
N GLU A 326 11.93 -4.35 3.11
CA GLU A 326 13.24 -3.69 3.12
C GLU A 326 13.17 -2.29 3.77
N PHE A 327 12.15 -1.51 3.43
CA PHE A 327 11.88 -0.22 4.06
C PHE A 327 11.59 -0.39 5.56
N ASN A 328 10.75 -1.36 5.94
CA ASN A 328 10.40 -1.64 7.33
C ASN A 328 11.61 -2.10 8.15
N ARG A 329 12.54 -2.86 7.56
CA ARG A 329 13.82 -3.27 8.15
C ARG A 329 14.87 -2.15 8.21
N GLY A 330 14.63 -1.02 7.55
CA GLY A 330 15.56 0.11 7.50
C GLY A 330 16.74 -0.11 6.56
N VAL A 331 16.55 -0.92 5.49
CA VAL A 331 17.49 -0.99 4.36
C VAL A 331 17.45 0.33 3.59
N TYR A 332 16.24 0.85 3.38
CA TYR A 332 15.98 2.18 2.84
C TYR A 332 15.25 3.03 3.86
N ASP A 333 15.66 4.30 3.98
CA ASP A 333 14.97 5.30 4.79
C ASP A 333 13.95 6.09 3.95
N ILE A 334 14.05 6.04 2.62
CA ILE A 334 13.21 6.79 1.68
C ILE A 334 12.58 5.82 0.70
N ILE A 335 11.25 5.90 0.56
CA ILE A 335 10.49 5.19 -0.47
C ILE A 335 9.73 6.21 -1.32
N ILE A 336 9.81 6.07 -2.64
CA ILE A 336 9.10 6.91 -3.62
C ILE A 336 7.95 6.08 -4.18
N ALA A 337 6.74 6.63 -4.17
CA ALA A 337 5.51 5.93 -4.49
C ALA A 337 4.64 6.69 -5.50
N SER A 338 4.13 5.99 -6.52
CA SER A 338 3.04 6.51 -7.37
C SER A 338 1.68 5.98 -6.90
N ASP A 339 0.65 6.77 -7.14
CA ASP A 339 -0.70 6.58 -6.61
C ASP A 339 -1.71 6.15 -7.70
N ASP A 340 -1.23 5.51 -8.78
CA ASP A 340 -1.90 5.23 -10.08
C ASP A 340 -3.20 4.38 -10.05
N SER A 341 -4.00 4.42 -8.99
CA SER A 341 -5.22 3.62 -8.80
C SER A 341 -6.46 4.43 -8.40
N GLU A 342 -6.41 5.76 -8.30
CA GLU A 342 -7.59 6.58 -8.00
C GLU A 342 -8.22 7.26 -9.24
N ILE A 343 -8.42 6.52 -10.35
CA ILE A 343 -9.43 6.95 -11.34
C ILE A 343 -10.80 6.57 -10.79
N VAL A 344 -11.34 7.48 -9.96
CA VAL A 344 -12.72 7.45 -9.48
C VAL A 344 -13.64 7.58 -10.69
N GLY A 345 -14.50 6.58 -10.87
CA GLY A 345 -15.60 6.64 -11.82
C GLY A 345 -16.54 7.78 -11.46
N ASN A 346 -16.72 8.70 -12.40
CA ASN A 346 -17.93 9.49 -12.47
C ASN A 346 -18.55 9.17 -13.83
N GLU A 347 -19.60 8.34 -13.82
CA GLU A 347 -20.51 8.22 -14.94
C GLU A 347 -21.28 9.54 -15.05
N GLU A 348 -20.81 10.47 -15.88
CA GLU A 348 -21.71 11.49 -16.43
C GLU A 348 -22.12 11.08 -17.84
N LYS A 349 -23.39 10.67 -17.94
CA LYS A 349 -24.13 10.58 -19.20
C LYS A 349 -24.15 11.97 -19.84
N SER A 350 -23.29 12.18 -20.84
CA SER A 350 -23.45 13.25 -21.81
C SER A 350 -23.56 12.64 -23.20
N SER A 351 -24.76 12.76 -23.75
CA SER A 351 -25.18 12.33 -25.07
C SER A 351 -24.43 13.05 -26.20
N ARG A 352 -23.95 12.26 -27.18
CA ARG A 352 -23.78 12.57 -28.62
C ARG A 352 -23.30 13.98 -29.01
N LYS A 353 -22.07 14.04 -29.55
CA LYS A 353 -21.84 14.38 -30.98
C LYS A 353 -20.42 13.99 -31.41
N ARG A 354 -20.30 13.04 -32.34
CA ARG A 354 -19.06 12.81 -33.10
C ARG A 354 -18.82 14.03 -33.99
N ARG A 355 -17.71 14.74 -33.78
CA ARG A 355 -17.07 15.53 -34.83
C ARG A 355 -15.65 14.99 -35.02
N LYS A 356 -15.42 14.58 -36.27
CA LYS A 356 -14.16 14.11 -36.85
C LYS A 356 -13.14 15.25 -36.70
N VAL A 357 -11.96 14.97 -36.16
CA VAL A 357 -10.80 15.86 -36.30
C VAL A 357 -9.66 15.02 -36.85
N GLU A 358 -9.18 15.49 -37.98
CA GLU A 358 -8.07 14.97 -38.79
C GLU A 358 -6.77 15.06 -38.01
N VAL A 359 -5.91 14.07 -38.22
CA VAL A 359 -4.53 14.07 -37.75
C VAL A 359 -3.76 14.98 -38.69
N VAL A 360 -3.29 16.12 -38.18
CA VAL A 360 -2.22 16.90 -38.80
C VAL A 360 -0.93 16.44 -38.11
N GLU A 361 -0.10 15.73 -38.87
CA GLU A 361 1.30 15.52 -38.53
C GLU A 361 2.04 16.82 -38.87
N GLU A 362 2.66 17.45 -37.87
CA GLU A 362 3.67 18.50 -38.09
C GLU A 362 5.04 17.87 -37.81
N ASP A 363 5.82 17.78 -38.90
CA ASP A 363 7.23 17.44 -38.92
C ASP A 363 8.08 18.57 -38.31
N ASP A 364 8.97 18.21 -37.38
CA ASP A 364 10.14 19.01 -37.05
C ASP A 364 11.26 18.68 -38.05
N ALA A 365 11.48 19.59 -39.00
CA ALA A 365 12.59 19.54 -39.94
C ALA A 365 13.87 20.13 -39.30
N GLU A 366 14.92 19.32 -39.22
CA GLU A 366 16.30 19.79 -39.02
C GLU A 366 17.04 19.68 -40.37
N ALA A 367 17.54 20.81 -40.85
CA ALA A 367 18.15 20.95 -42.16
C ALA A 367 19.61 20.47 -42.17
N THR A 368 19.94 19.60 -43.12
CA THR A 368 21.31 19.48 -43.67
C THR A 368 21.22 19.24 -45.17
N ALA A 369 21.74 20.21 -45.93
CA ALA A 369 21.90 20.14 -47.38
C ALA A 369 23.11 19.29 -47.75
N VAL A 370 22.94 18.37 -48.71
CA VAL A 370 23.99 17.95 -49.66
C VAL A 370 23.31 17.60 -50.99
N GLU A 371 23.87 18.14 -52.06
CA GLU A 371 23.47 18.07 -53.47
C GLU A 371 23.74 16.69 -54.09
N GLY A 372 23.05 16.36 -55.20
CA GLY A 372 23.50 15.32 -56.14
C GLY A 372 22.40 14.64 -56.96
N GLU A 373 22.20 15.13 -58.19
CA GLU A 373 21.91 14.44 -59.47
C GLU A 373 21.11 13.11 -59.46
N ALA A 374 19.89 13.10 -60.03
CA ALA A 374 19.59 12.80 -61.44
C ALA A 374 19.91 11.36 -61.88
N THR A 375 18.86 10.57 -62.19
CA THR A 375 18.66 9.93 -63.51
C THR A 375 17.31 9.21 -63.56
N ALA A 376 16.61 9.43 -64.67
CA ALA A 376 15.39 8.78 -65.10
C ALA A 376 15.65 7.36 -65.65
N LEU A 377 14.57 6.60 -65.85
CA LEU A 377 14.22 5.71 -66.99
C LEU A 377 12.97 4.91 -66.55
N GLU A 378 11.75 5.10 -67.10
CA GLU A 378 11.24 4.59 -68.41
C GLU A 378 11.37 3.06 -68.52
N GLU A 379 10.41 2.21 -68.90
CA GLU A 379 9.04 2.19 -69.46
C GLU A 379 8.48 0.79 -69.03
N THR A 380 7.22 0.37 -69.15
CA THR A 380 6.42 0.16 -70.37
C THR A 380 5.00 -0.25 -69.98
N ALA A 381 4.03 0.21 -70.77
CA ALA A 381 2.62 -0.13 -70.76
C ALA A 381 2.32 -1.54 -71.29
N ALA A 382 1.19 -2.12 -70.86
CA ALA A 382 0.31 -2.93 -71.69
C ALA A 382 -1.06 -3.11 -71.00
N GLU A 383 -2.10 -2.56 -71.62
CA GLU A 383 -3.52 -2.87 -71.39
C GLU A 383 -3.86 -4.21 -72.10
N ASN A 384 -4.75 -5.01 -71.50
CA ASN A 384 -5.97 -5.48 -72.16
C ASN A 384 -6.79 -6.40 -71.23
N ASP A 385 -8.10 -6.22 -71.39
CA ASP A 385 -9.24 -6.91 -70.79
C ASP A 385 -9.22 -8.44 -70.96
N GLU A 386 -9.81 -9.17 -70.01
CA GLU A 386 -11.06 -9.93 -70.20
C GLU A 386 -11.46 -10.69 -68.93
N GLU A 387 -12.77 -10.73 -68.71
CA GLU A 387 -13.47 -11.36 -67.61
C GLU A 387 -13.44 -12.90 -67.70
N GLU A 388 -13.30 -13.61 -66.59
CA GLU A 388 -14.13 -14.78 -66.31
C GLU A 388 -14.16 -15.16 -64.82
N LYS A 389 -15.34 -15.64 -64.41
CA LYS A 389 -15.77 -15.95 -63.04
C LYS A 389 -15.15 -17.25 -62.53
N GLU A 390 -14.70 -17.24 -61.28
CA GLU A 390 -14.78 -18.43 -60.42
C GLU A 390 -15.35 -18.07 -59.04
N GLU A 391 -16.47 -18.69 -58.70
CA GLU A 391 -17.04 -18.76 -57.36
C GLU A 391 -16.11 -19.56 -56.43
N LYS A 392 -15.62 -18.94 -55.36
CA LYS A 392 -15.29 -19.66 -54.12
C LYS A 392 -15.77 -18.91 -52.89
N THR A 393 -16.73 -19.53 -52.24
CA THR A 393 -17.20 -19.31 -50.88
C THR A 393 -16.04 -19.11 -49.91
N SER A 394 -16.07 -18.01 -49.14
CA SER A 394 -15.25 -17.89 -47.93
C SER A 394 -16.09 -17.33 -46.79
N GLU A 395 -16.34 -18.21 -45.82
CA GLU A 395 -16.95 -17.92 -44.54
C GLU A 395 -16.11 -16.90 -43.76
N GLU A 396 -16.75 -15.83 -43.30
CA GLU A 396 -16.16 -14.87 -42.36
C GLU A 396 -15.81 -15.55 -41.03
N LYS A 397 -14.52 -15.71 -40.75
CA LYS A 397 -14.03 -15.95 -39.39
C LYS A 397 -14.01 -14.63 -38.61
N PRO A 398 -14.65 -14.52 -37.43
CA PRO A 398 -14.61 -13.30 -36.66
C PRO A 398 -13.20 -13.07 -36.10
N LYS A 399 -12.60 -11.91 -36.42
CA LYS A 399 -11.36 -11.42 -35.84
C LYS A 399 -11.52 -11.30 -34.32
N LYS A 400 -10.98 -12.27 -33.57
CA LYS A 400 -10.86 -12.24 -32.11
C LYS A 400 -10.14 -10.95 -31.70
N LYS A 401 -10.88 -9.99 -31.14
CA LYS A 401 -10.30 -8.93 -30.32
C LYS A 401 -9.54 -9.59 -29.16
N GLN A 402 -8.22 -9.50 -29.18
CA GLN A 402 -7.40 -9.82 -28.02
C GLN A 402 -7.86 -8.93 -26.86
N LYS A 403 -8.54 -9.53 -25.88
CA LYS A 403 -8.78 -8.91 -24.57
C LYS A 403 -7.41 -8.63 -23.96
N ARG A 404 -6.98 -7.36 -23.99
CA ARG A 404 -5.98 -6.87 -23.04
C ARG A 404 -6.43 -7.26 -21.64
N SER A 405 -5.59 -7.98 -20.92
CA SER A 405 -5.84 -8.41 -19.54
C SER A 405 -6.25 -7.20 -18.69
N LYS A 406 -7.28 -7.38 -17.86
CA LYS A 406 -7.61 -6.44 -16.78
C LYS A 406 -6.36 -6.32 -15.91
N LEU A 407 -5.63 -5.22 -16.05
CA LEU A 407 -4.51 -4.85 -15.18
C LEU A 407 -5.00 -4.64 -13.74
N ASP A 408 -4.22 -5.14 -12.79
CA ASP A 408 -4.41 -5.15 -11.34
C ASP A 408 -4.84 -3.79 -10.77
N LYS A 409 -6.16 -3.54 -10.69
CA LYS A 409 -6.74 -2.29 -10.17
C LYS A 409 -6.69 -2.15 -8.64
N GLU A 410 -6.11 -3.11 -7.95
CA GLU A 410 -6.59 -3.50 -6.63
C GLU A 410 -5.58 -3.32 -5.49
N PHE A 411 -4.40 -2.76 -5.80
CA PHE A 411 -3.27 -2.75 -4.89
C PHE A 411 -2.52 -1.41 -4.94
N GLY A 412 -3.23 -0.31 -4.66
CA GLY A 412 -2.64 1.02 -4.60
C GLY A 412 -1.68 1.16 -3.42
N VAL A 413 -0.55 1.85 -3.60
CA VAL A 413 0.43 2.13 -2.54
C VAL A 413 -0.19 2.86 -1.33
N SER A 414 -1.31 3.54 -1.57
CA SER A 414 -2.13 4.23 -0.59
C SER A 414 -3.00 3.31 0.28
N ARG A 415 -3.15 1.99 0.02
CA ARG A 415 -4.00 1.05 0.79
C ARG A 415 -3.39 -0.38 0.85
N GLY A 416 -3.76 -1.18 1.86
CA GLY A 416 -3.33 -2.59 1.99
C GLY A 416 -1.88 -2.88 2.40
N ILE A 417 -1.00 -1.86 2.41
CA ILE A 417 0.42 -2.02 2.77
C ILE A 417 0.72 -1.29 4.11
N ASP A 418 1.32 -2.01 5.06
CA ASP A 418 1.70 -1.47 6.38
C ASP A 418 3.16 -0.97 6.42
N PHE A 419 3.31 0.34 6.64
CA PHE A 419 4.60 1.00 6.78
C PHE A 419 4.88 1.29 8.25
N LYS A 420 6.03 0.84 8.76
CA LYS A 420 6.40 0.93 10.17
C LYS A 420 7.37 2.08 10.43
N ASN A 421 7.03 2.90 11.42
CA ASN A 421 7.85 4.02 11.90
C ASN A 421 8.13 5.08 10.82
N VAL A 422 7.10 5.45 10.05
CA VAL A 422 7.18 6.55 9.08
C VAL A 422 7.15 7.87 9.84
N ALA A 423 8.24 8.62 9.77
CA ALA A 423 8.37 9.92 10.43
C ALA A 423 7.74 11.04 9.59
N CYS A 424 7.88 10.97 8.26
CA CYS A 424 7.35 11.96 7.35
C CYS A 424 6.66 11.35 6.13
N VAL A 425 5.55 11.94 5.73
CA VAL A 425 4.95 11.76 4.40
C VAL A 425 5.18 13.05 3.61
N LEU A 426 5.86 12.96 2.47
CA LEU A 426 6.14 14.09 1.60
C LEU A 426 5.34 13.92 0.30
N ASN A 427 4.31 14.74 0.10
CA ASN A 427 3.61 14.83 -1.17
C ASN A 427 4.44 15.71 -2.10
N PHE A 428 5.31 15.07 -2.90
CA PHE A 428 6.14 15.78 -3.88
C PHE A 428 5.25 16.37 -4.97
N ASP A 429 4.24 15.59 -5.36
CA ASP A 429 3.11 16.08 -6.13
C ASP A 429 1.84 15.99 -5.28
N LEU A 430 1.07 17.09 -5.26
CA LEU A 430 -0.20 17.11 -4.57
C LEU A 430 -1.14 16.05 -5.18
N PRO A 431 -1.85 15.25 -4.36
CA PRO A 431 -2.84 14.33 -4.88
C PRO A 431 -3.96 15.08 -5.59
N THR A 432 -4.64 14.43 -6.54
CA THR A 432 -5.78 15.00 -7.27
C THR A 432 -7.06 15.10 -6.44
N SER A 433 -7.10 14.46 -5.27
CA SER A 433 -8.26 14.46 -4.37
C SER A 433 -7.85 14.58 -2.91
N SER A 434 -8.72 15.21 -2.11
CA SER A 434 -8.57 15.31 -0.65
C SER A 434 -8.70 13.95 0.07
N ARG A 435 -9.37 12.99 -0.56
CA ARG A 435 -9.47 11.61 -0.10
C ARG A 435 -8.12 10.92 -0.22
N SER A 436 -7.45 10.99 -1.38
CA SER A 436 -6.09 10.49 -1.57
C SER A 436 -5.15 11.15 -0.57
N TYR A 437 -5.23 12.47 -0.40
CA TYR A 437 -4.45 13.20 0.60
C TYR A 437 -4.56 12.60 2.00
N THR A 438 -5.78 12.37 2.48
CA THR A 438 -6.02 11.74 3.79
C THR A 438 -5.39 10.34 3.88
N HIS A 439 -5.46 9.53 2.82
CA HIS A 439 -4.85 8.20 2.80
C HIS A 439 -3.31 8.24 2.82
N ARG A 440 -2.71 9.20 2.12
CA ARG A 440 -1.25 9.42 2.09
C ARG A 440 -0.74 9.81 3.47
N ILE A 441 -1.29 10.86 4.07
CA ILE A 441 -0.83 11.35 5.37
C ILE A 441 -1.11 10.34 6.50
N GLY A 442 -2.14 9.51 6.36
CA GLY A 442 -2.43 8.40 7.27
C GLY A 442 -1.38 7.26 7.27
N ARG A 443 -0.29 7.38 6.50
CA ARG A 443 0.86 6.48 6.54
C ARG A 443 1.87 6.85 7.64
N THR A 444 1.82 8.07 8.18
CA THR A 444 2.58 8.50 9.36
C THR A 444 1.65 8.61 10.59
N ALA A 445 2.20 9.05 11.72
CA ALA A 445 1.48 9.25 12.98
C ALA A 445 0.70 8.01 13.46
N ARG A 446 1.25 6.80 13.26
CA ARG A 446 0.63 5.53 13.67
C ARG A 446 1.13 5.09 15.06
N ALA A 447 0.28 4.33 15.77
CA ALA A 447 0.61 3.73 17.07
C ALA A 447 1.11 4.74 18.12
N GLY A 448 0.39 5.85 18.29
CA GLY A 448 0.67 6.87 19.30
C GLY A 448 1.89 7.75 19.04
N LYS A 449 2.57 7.61 17.88
CA LYS A 449 3.73 8.44 17.51
C LYS A 449 3.28 9.72 16.82
N SER A 450 4.06 10.79 16.98
CA SER A 450 3.93 12.00 16.18
C SER A 450 4.39 11.73 14.73
N GLY A 451 3.83 12.49 13.80
CA GLY A 451 4.17 12.40 12.38
C GLY A 451 4.05 13.75 11.70
N MET A 452 4.75 13.89 10.58
CA MET A 452 4.70 15.09 9.76
C MET A 452 4.23 14.75 8.34
N ALA A 453 3.35 15.57 7.79
CA ALA A 453 3.02 15.58 6.37
C ALA A 453 3.50 16.90 5.76
N LEU A 454 4.29 16.85 4.69
CA LEU A 454 4.74 18.02 3.94
C LEU A 454 4.25 17.92 2.50
N SER A 455 3.58 18.95 1.99
CA SER A 455 3.03 18.93 0.63
C SER A 455 3.52 20.11 -0.18
N PHE A 456 4.03 19.81 -1.38
CA PHE A 456 4.36 20.83 -2.36
C PHE A 456 3.15 21.15 -3.21
N VAL A 457 2.89 22.44 -3.39
CA VAL A 457 1.76 22.98 -4.15
C VAL A 457 2.32 23.96 -5.15
N VAL A 458 1.95 23.81 -6.42
CA VAL A 458 2.35 24.74 -7.48
C VAL A 458 1.28 25.82 -7.62
N PRO A 459 1.61 27.09 -7.32
CA PRO A 459 0.69 28.19 -7.58
C PRO A 459 0.37 28.31 -9.08
N LYS A 460 -0.83 28.78 -9.40
CA LYS A 460 -1.26 28.95 -10.80
C LYS A 460 -0.34 29.90 -11.58
N THR A 461 0.28 30.86 -10.88
CA THR A 461 1.27 31.79 -11.46
C THR A 461 2.62 31.13 -11.79
N LEU A 462 2.93 29.97 -11.21
CA LEU A 462 4.19 29.23 -11.42
C LEU A 462 4.00 27.98 -12.29
N TYR A 463 2.77 27.59 -12.59
CA TYR A 463 2.47 26.48 -13.48
C TYR A 463 3.08 26.71 -14.88
N ARG A 464 3.68 25.65 -15.45
CA ARG A 464 4.37 25.64 -16.75
C ARG A 464 5.57 26.60 -16.92
N LYS A 465 6.02 27.30 -15.86
CA LYS A 465 7.24 28.13 -15.94
C LYS A 465 8.50 27.31 -16.25
N HIS A 466 8.59 26.10 -15.74
CA HIS A 466 9.66 25.15 -16.07
C HIS A 466 9.08 23.93 -16.81
N LYS A 467 8.95 24.03 -18.13
CA LYS A 467 8.36 22.98 -18.99
C LYS A 467 8.92 21.57 -18.77
N PRO A 468 10.25 21.35 -18.59
CA PRO A 468 10.80 19.99 -18.48
C PRO A 468 10.38 19.20 -17.23
N THR A 469 9.98 19.88 -16.14
CA THR A 469 9.56 19.22 -14.89
C THR A 469 8.06 19.34 -14.63
N THR A 470 7.33 20.11 -15.44
CA THR A 470 5.89 20.34 -15.23
C THR A 470 5.09 19.07 -15.46
N ILE A 471 4.08 18.84 -14.62
CA ILE A 471 3.07 17.79 -14.76
C ILE A 471 1.68 18.38 -14.99
N PRO A 472 0.79 17.73 -15.75
CA PRO A 472 -0.55 18.24 -16.01
C PRO A 472 -1.40 18.43 -14.74
N SER A 473 -1.26 17.56 -13.74
CA SER A 473 -2.06 17.63 -12.51
C SER A 473 -1.80 18.89 -11.68
N ALA A 474 -0.62 19.49 -11.82
CA ALA A 474 -0.23 20.69 -11.06
C ALA A 474 -1.04 21.95 -11.43
N GLU A 475 -1.78 21.91 -12.55
CA GLU A 475 -2.66 23.00 -12.96
C GLU A 475 -3.74 23.32 -11.93
N HIS A 476 -4.20 22.29 -11.21
CA HIS A 476 -5.31 22.36 -10.27
C HIS A 476 -4.86 22.31 -8.79
N ASP A 477 -3.56 22.47 -8.53
CA ASP A 477 -2.98 22.32 -7.19
C ASP A 477 -3.62 23.27 -6.16
N GLU A 478 -3.86 24.54 -6.52
CA GLU A 478 -4.51 25.51 -5.62
C GLU A 478 -5.96 25.13 -5.29
N GLU A 479 -6.73 24.67 -6.28
CA GLU A 479 -8.12 24.26 -6.10
C GLU A 479 -8.22 23.00 -5.23
N VAL A 480 -7.31 22.05 -5.42
CA VAL A 480 -7.25 20.83 -4.62
C VAL A 480 -6.78 21.12 -3.20
N LEU A 481 -5.82 22.03 -3.02
CA LEU A 481 -5.39 22.48 -1.70
C LEU A 481 -6.55 23.11 -0.92
N ALA A 482 -7.38 23.94 -1.56
CA ALA A 482 -8.56 24.53 -0.91
C ALA A 482 -9.53 23.44 -0.42
N LYS A 483 -9.80 22.43 -1.26
CA LYS A 483 -10.64 21.27 -0.90
C LYS A 483 -10.03 20.44 0.23
N ILE A 484 -8.72 20.23 0.22
CA ILE A 484 -7.98 19.53 1.28
C ILE A 484 -8.14 20.29 2.59
N THR A 485 -7.81 21.58 2.60
CA THR A 485 -7.84 22.44 3.79
C THR A 485 -9.23 22.41 4.43
N HIS A 486 -10.28 22.62 3.63
CA HIS A 486 -11.67 22.56 4.11
C HIS A 486 -12.04 21.20 4.72
N GLN A 487 -11.55 20.08 4.16
CA GLN A 487 -11.81 18.74 4.71
C GLN A 487 -10.97 18.43 5.96
N GLN A 488 -9.76 18.98 6.09
CA GLN A 488 -8.95 18.83 7.29
C GLN A 488 -9.54 19.64 8.45
N GLU A 489 -10.03 20.86 8.18
CA GLU A 489 -10.71 21.71 9.16
C GLU A 489 -11.95 21.02 9.74
N LYS A 490 -12.75 20.34 8.91
CA LYS A 490 -13.89 19.50 9.36
C LYS A 490 -13.49 18.37 10.32
N LYS A 491 -12.22 17.96 10.29
CA LYS A 491 -11.65 16.93 11.18
C LYS A 491 -10.86 17.53 12.33
N ASN A 492 -11.02 18.83 12.60
CA ASN A 492 -10.25 19.57 13.61
C ASN A 492 -8.72 19.50 13.40
N GLN A 493 -8.27 19.35 12.14
CA GLN A 493 -6.86 19.32 11.78
C GLN A 493 -6.50 20.57 10.98
N GLN A 494 -5.35 21.17 11.27
CA GLN A 494 -4.86 22.36 10.58
C GLN A 494 -3.76 22.02 9.58
N VAL A 495 -3.80 22.69 8.44
CA VAL A 495 -2.74 22.65 7.42
C VAL A 495 -1.97 23.96 7.48
N LEU A 496 -0.72 23.90 7.92
CA LEU A 496 0.11 25.07 8.20
C LEU A 496 1.00 25.42 6.99
N PRO A 497 1.26 26.71 6.74
CA PRO A 497 2.24 27.10 5.74
C PRO A 497 3.66 26.83 6.25
N TYR A 498 4.55 26.42 5.35
CA TYR A 498 5.96 26.19 5.63
C TYR A 498 6.83 26.93 4.63
N HIS A 499 7.75 27.75 5.13
CA HIS A 499 8.56 28.64 4.31
C HIS A 499 10.03 28.23 4.32
N PHE A 500 10.61 28.13 3.13
CA PHE A 500 12.03 27.93 2.92
C PHE A 500 12.69 29.27 2.58
N ASP A 501 13.86 29.54 3.17
CA ASP A 501 14.68 30.68 2.76
C ASP A 501 15.38 30.34 1.44
N MET A 502 14.71 30.70 0.33
CA MET A 502 15.18 30.38 -1.01
C MET A 502 16.55 30.98 -1.32
N LYS A 503 16.91 32.13 -0.73
CA LYS A 503 18.21 32.77 -0.94
C LYS A 503 19.36 31.91 -0.41
N ARG A 504 19.14 31.21 0.70
CA ARG A 504 20.13 30.26 1.24
C ARG A 504 20.26 28.99 0.43
N LEU A 505 19.27 28.70 -0.42
CA LEU A 505 19.26 27.55 -1.31
C LEU A 505 19.85 27.86 -2.70
N ASP A 506 20.22 29.11 -2.98
CA ASP A 506 20.82 29.53 -4.25
C ASP A 506 22.08 28.71 -4.59
N GLY A 507 22.91 28.43 -3.59
CA GLY A 507 24.10 27.60 -3.74
C GLY A 507 23.82 26.15 -4.17
N PHE A 508 22.60 25.65 -3.96
CA PHE A 508 22.19 24.32 -4.40
C PHE A 508 21.55 24.31 -5.79
N ARG A 509 21.15 25.47 -6.33
CA ARG A 509 20.46 25.55 -7.63
C ARG A 509 21.27 25.02 -8.79
N TYR A 510 22.55 25.41 -8.89
CA TYR A 510 23.40 24.95 -10.00
C TYR A 510 23.54 23.42 -10.03
N ARG A 511 23.63 22.80 -8.85
CA ARG A 511 23.74 21.33 -8.71
C ARG A 511 22.45 20.63 -9.02
N MET A 512 21.32 21.23 -8.60
CA MET A 512 20.00 20.76 -8.98
C MET A 512 19.85 20.80 -10.50
N SER A 513 20.23 21.89 -11.17
CA SER A 513 20.16 22.01 -12.62
C SER A 513 21.05 20.99 -13.34
N ASP A 514 22.28 20.78 -12.88
CA ASP A 514 23.21 19.79 -13.44
C ASP A 514 22.68 18.34 -13.28
N ALA A 515 22.20 18.00 -12.08
CA ALA A 515 21.56 16.72 -11.85
C ALA A 515 20.33 16.52 -12.74
N LEU A 516 19.45 17.52 -12.89
CA LEU A 516 18.27 17.43 -13.75
C LEU A 516 18.63 17.25 -15.23
N ARG A 517 19.72 17.86 -15.72
CA ARG A 517 20.21 17.68 -17.10
C ARG A 517 20.64 16.24 -17.36
N SER A 518 21.19 15.56 -16.36
CA SER A 518 21.57 14.14 -16.48
C SER A 518 20.38 13.17 -16.51
N VAL A 519 19.20 13.59 -16.02
CA VAL A 519 18.00 12.75 -15.94
C VAL A 519 17.08 13.03 -17.13
N THR A 520 17.37 12.38 -18.25
CA THR A 520 16.60 12.49 -19.49
C THR A 520 15.41 11.51 -19.52
N ARG A 521 14.45 11.73 -20.43
CA ARG A 521 13.33 10.80 -20.65
C ARG A 521 13.81 9.41 -21.07
N ILE A 522 14.87 9.34 -21.87
CA ILE A 522 15.47 8.08 -22.31
C ILE A 522 16.02 7.32 -21.10
N ALA A 523 16.76 7.99 -20.22
CA ALA A 523 17.35 7.35 -19.06
C ALA A 523 16.29 6.89 -18.03
N ILE A 524 15.18 7.62 -17.90
CA ILE A 524 14.02 7.21 -17.11
C ILE A 524 13.41 5.92 -17.68
N ARG A 525 13.16 5.89 -18.99
CA ARG A 525 12.60 4.73 -19.68
C ARG A 525 13.50 3.50 -19.54
N GLU A 526 14.80 3.65 -19.72
CA GLU A 526 15.76 2.56 -19.54
C GLU A 526 15.79 2.05 -18.10
N ALA A 527 15.76 2.94 -17.10
CA ALA A 527 15.75 2.55 -15.70
C ALA A 527 14.48 1.75 -15.32
N ARG A 528 13.33 2.15 -15.85
CA ARG A 528 12.05 1.45 -15.71
C ARG A 528 12.09 0.06 -16.37
N ILE A 529 12.54 -0.01 -17.63
CA ILE A 529 12.68 -1.27 -18.37
C ILE A 529 13.63 -2.22 -17.64
N ARG A 530 14.77 -1.72 -17.15
CA ARG A 530 15.75 -2.51 -16.38
C ARG A 530 15.11 -3.15 -15.15
N GLU A 531 14.32 -2.40 -14.39
CA GLU A 531 13.68 -2.91 -13.18
C GLU A 531 12.66 -4.00 -13.52
N ILE A 532 11.76 -3.74 -14.47
CA ILE A 532 10.77 -4.72 -14.96
C ILE A 532 11.47 -5.99 -15.47
N ARG A 533 12.52 -5.83 -16.27
CA ARG A 533 13.30 -6.94 -16.81
C ARG A 533 13.95 -7.78 -15.72
N SER A 534 14.50 -7.14 -14.70
CA SER A 534 15.08 -7.84 -13.55
C SER A 534 14.03 -8.65 -12.79
N GLU A 535 12.78 -8.17 -12.75
CA GLU A 535 11.66 -8.89 -12.14
C GLU A 535 11.15 -10.04 -13.04
N LEU A 536 11.12 -9.86 -14.36
CA LEU A 536 10.80 -10.94 -15.31
C LEU A 536 11.80 -12.10 -15.20
N LEU A 537 13.10 -11.80 -15.09
CA LEU A 537 14.14 -12.81 -14.92
C LEU A 537 14.07 -13.57 -13.59
N LYS A 538 13.51 -12.95 -12.53
CA LYS A 538 13.31 -13.57 -11.21
C LYS A 538 11.97 -14.32 -11.11
N SER A 539 11.11 -14.22 -12.12
CA SER A 539 9.77 -14.80 -12.08
C SER A 539 9.79 -16.33 -12.20
N GLU A 540 9.36 -17.01 -11.14
CA GLU A 540 9.18 -18.48 -11.15
C GLU A 540 8.14 -18.93 -12.20
N LYS A 541 7.13 -18.10 -12.49
CA LYS A 541 6.08 -18.41 -13.47
C LYS A 541 6.60 -18.42 -14.90
N LEU A 542 7.52 -17.51 -15.23
CA LEU A 542 8.11 -17.40 -16.57
C LEU A 542 9.28 -18.35 -16.77
N LYS A 543 9.74 -19.02 -15.71
CA LYS A 543 10.85 -19.97 -15.78
C LYS A 543 10.61 -21.07 -16.81
N ARG A 544 9.42 -21.69 -16.80
CA ARG A 544 9.04 -22.70 -17.81
C ARG A 544 8.97 -22.13 -19.23
N HIS A 545 8.43 -20.92 -19.38
CA HIS A 545 8.35 -20.25 -20.68
C HIS A 545 9.75 -19.99 -21.27
N PHE A 546 10.72 -19.59 -20.44
CA PHE A 546 12.11 -19.41 -20.86
C PHE A 546 12.89 -20.72 -21.05
N GLU A 547 12.48 -21.80 -20.38
CA GLU A 547 12.99 -23.15 -20.65
C GLU A 547 12.51 -23.65 -22.03
N GLU A 548 11.28 -23.32 -22.43
CA GLU A 548 10.71 -23.62 -23.74
C GLU A 548 11.19 -22.67 -24.85
N ASN A 549 11.51 -21.41 -24.52
CA ASN A 549 11.93 -20.36 -25.46
C ASN A 549 13.28 -19.75 -25.03
N PRO A 550 14.40 -20.47 -25.26
CA PRO A 550 15.73 -20.03 -24.80
C PRO A 550 16.23 -18.76 -25.50
N THR A 551 15.77 -18.49 -26.72
CA THR A 551 16.07 -17.27 -27.49
C THR A 551 15.57 -16.02 -26.78
N ASP A 552 14.36 -16.07 -26.22
CA ASP A 552 13.75 -14.92 -25.54
C ASP A 552 14.50 -14.56 -24.27
N LEU A 553 14.99 -15.57 -23.54
CA LEU A 553 15.86 -15.38 -22.39
C LEU A 553 17.23 -14.81 -22.79
N GLN A 554 17.77 -15.17 -23.95
CA GLN A 554 19.00 -14.58 -24.48
C GLN A 554 18.79 -13.11 -24.85
N HIS A 555 17.72 -12.76 -25.58
CA HIS A 555 17.37 -11.37 -25.86
C HIS A 555 17.19 -10.57 -24.55
N LEU A 556 16.46 -11.15 -23.59
CA LEU A 556 16.28 -10.59 -22.26
C LEU A 556 17.54 -10.64 -21.37
N ARG A 557 18.68 -11.15 -21.83
CA ARG A 557 19.98 -10.97 -21.13
C ARG A 557 20.94 -10.05 -21.88
N HIS A 558 20.80 -9.96 -23.20
CA HIS A 558 21.74 -9.27 -24.08
C HIS A 558 21.37 -7.84 -24.46
N ASP A 559 20.13 -7.38 -24.25
CA ASP A 559 19.82 -5.94 -24.33
C ASP A 559 20.72 -5.19 -23.33
N GLN A 560 21.70 -4.43 -23.83
CA GLN A 560 22.60 -3.63 -23.01
C GLN A 560 22.07 -2.21 -22.88
N GLU A 561 22.28 -1.61 -21.72
CA GLU A 561 21.89 -0.22 -21.48
C GLU A 561 22.83 0.73 -22.22
N SER A 562 22.31 1.45 -23.21
CA SER A 562 23.08 2.44 -23.95
C SER A 562 23.09 3.81 -23.27
N HIS A 563 22.09 4.15 -22.44
CA HIS A 563 21.94 5.48 -21.82
C HIS A 563 21.72 5.45 -20.30
N ALA A 564 22.39 4.54 -19.58
CA ALA A 564 22.36 4.53 -18.12
C ALA A 564 22.86 5.87 -17.55
N VAL A 565 22.11 6.46 -16.61
CA VAL A 565 22.53 7.73 -15.97
C VAL A 565 23.85 7.51 -15.25
N ARG A 566 24.92 8.11 -15.77
CA ARG A 566 26.23 8.10 -15.11
C ARG A 566 26.18 9.04 -13.91
N VAL A 567 26.17 8.45 -12.71
CA VAL A 567 26.22 9.22 -11.46
C VAL A 567 27.49 10.05 -11.42
N GLN A 568 27.35 11.37 -11.42
CA GLN A 568 28.50 12.27 -11.41
C GLN A 568 29.19 12.24 -10.03
N PRO A 569 30.48 11.86 -9.93
CA PRO A 569 31.13 11.66 -8.63
C PRO A 569 31.16 12.92 -7.75
N HIS A 570 31.30 14.09 -8.38
CA HIS A 570 31.41 15.37 -7.68
C HIS A 570 30.07 15.86 -7.10
N LEU A 571 28.93 15.39 -7.63
CA LEU A 571 27.61 15.73 -7.10
C LEU A 571 27.28 15.00 -5.80
N LYS A 572 28.04 13.97 -5.39
CA LYS A 572 27.81 13.26 -4.13
C LYS A 572 28.26 14.03 -2.89
N HIS A 573 29.31 14.83 -3.01
CA HIS A 573 29.85 15.60 -1.89
C HIS A 573 29.31 17.02 -1.96
N VAL A 574 28.83 17.57 -0.85
CA VAL A 574 28.44 18.98 -0.76
C VAL A 574 29.61 19.74 -0.18
N PRO A 575 30.25 20.65 -0.95
CA PRO A 575 31.26 21.54 -0.41
C PRO A 575 30.74 22.33 0.79
N GLU A 576 31.59 22.50 1.81
CA GLU A 576 31.21 23.10 3.09
C GLU A 576 30.70 24.53 2.95
N TYR A 577 31.21 25.30 1.99
CA TYR A 577 30.77 26.67 1.70
C TYR A 577 29.34 26.77 1.13
N LEU A 578 28.77 25.66 0.62
CA LEU A 578 27.38 25.62 0.15
C LEU A 578 26.40 25.25 1.27
N LEU A 579 26.91 24.81 2.43
CA LEU A 579 26.07 24.49 3.56
C LEU A 579 25.66 25.81 4.25
N PRO A 580 24.37 26.16 4.30
CA PRO A 580 23.93 27.28 5.11
C PRO A 580 24.32 27.00 6.56
N GLY A 581 25.05 27.94 7.19
CA GLY A 581 25.47 27.82 8.58
C GLY A 581 24.29 27.45 9.49
N ASN A 582 24.56 26.70 10.57
CA ASN A 582 23.64 25.93 11.44
C ASN A 582 22.34 26.61 11.98
N SER A 583 21.96 27.80 11.53
CA SER A 583 20.73 28.49 11.90
C SER A 583 19.66 28.33 10.81
N ALA A 584 18.61 27.54 11.12
CA ALA A 584 17.31 27.40 10.43
C ALA A 584 17.20 27.89 8.97
N VAL A 585 17.32 26.95 8.01
CA VAL A 585 17.00 27.14 6.57
C VAL A 585 15.48 27.18 6.32
N ALA A 586 14.69 26.83 7.33
CA ALA A 586 13.26 26.75 7.23
C ALA A 586 12.57 27.23 8.51
N GLN A 587 11.53 28.03 8.35
CA GLN A 587 10.74 28.63 9.43
C GLN A 587 9.26 28.27 9.23
N GLY A 588 8.66 27.66 10.25
CA GLY A 588 7.21 27.40 10.31
C GLY A 588 6.48 28.52 11.05
N ALA A 589 5.22 28.77 10.70
CA ALA A 589 4.37 29.73 11.42
C ALA A 589 3.81 29.08 12.70
N GLY A 590 4.24 29.60 13.86
CA GLY A 590 3.89 29.10 15.19
C GLY A 590 5.15 28.81 16.00
N ASP A 591 5.12 29.06 17.32
CA ASP A 591 6.23 28.88 18.27
C ASP A 591 6.60 27.39 18.47
N GLY A 592 7.06 26.80 17.37
CA GLY A 592 7.45 25.42 17.19
C GLY A 592 8.64 25.40 16.26
N GLY A 593 9.73 26.05 16.71
CA GLY A 593 11.04 25.84 16.12
C GLY A 593 11.27 24.35 15.91
N PHE A 594 11.68 23.99 14.69
CA PHE A 594 12.11 22.66 14.25
C PHE A 594 11.94 21.57 15.32
N VAL A 595 10.86 20.79 15.25
CA VAL A 595 10.69 19.67 16.17
C VAL A 595 11.75 18.63 15.82
N GLY A 596 12.90 18.74 16.48
CA GLY A 596 13.89 17.70 16.55
C GLY A 596 13.27 16.52 17.29
N PHE A 597 12.56 15.65 16.57
CA PHE A 597 11.99 14.46 17.18
C PHE A 597 13.13 13.59 17.74
N GLY A 598 13.02 13.32 19.04
CA GLY A 598 14.05 12.68 19.86
C GLY A 598 14.50 11.32 19.32
N LYS A 599 15.76 10.98 19.61
CA LYS A 599 16.36 9.69 19.24
C LYS A 599 15.52 8.54 19.80
N SER A 600 14.87 7.77 18.93
CA SER A 600 14.62 6.35 19.19
C SER A 600 15.60 5.52 18.36
N GLY A 601 16.70 5.10 19.01
CA GLY A 601 17.60 4.06 18.53
C GLY A 601 18.35 4.39 17.24
N GLU A 602 19.57 4.90 17.37
CA GLU A 602 20.58 4.78 16.31
C GLU A 602 20.63 3.32 15.83
N ASN A 603 20.39 3.12 14.54
CA ASN A 603 20.17 1.82 13.94
C ASN A 603 21.50 1.02 13.92
N ARG A 604 21.82 0.35 15.05
CA ARG A 604 23.07 -0.40 15.29
C ARG A 604 23.43 -1.35 14.14
N ILE A 605 22.41 -1.92 13.49
CA ILE A 605 22.55 -2.84 12.35
C ILE A 605 23.20 -2.14 11.14
N ARG A 606 22.89 -0.86 10.88
CA ARG A 606 23.49 -0.10 9.77
C ARG A 606 24.96 0.21 10.03
N LYS A 607 25.33 0.52 11.27
CA LYS A 607 26.74 0.76 11.66
C LYS A 607 27.54 -0.54 11.58
N ALA A 608 26.96 -1.66 12.02
CA ALA A 608 27.58 -2.99 11.88
C ALA A 608 27.77 -3.39 10.41
N ARG A 609 26.77 -3.15 9.54
CA ARG A 609 26.89 -3.42 8.10
C ARG A 609 27.86 -2.48 7.39
N MET A 610 27.92 -1.19 7.76
CA MET A 610 28.92 -0.26 7.22
C MET A 610 30.35 -0.62 7.68
N GLN A 611 30.53 -0.98 8.95
CA GLN A 611 31.82 -1.44 9.48
C GLN A 611 32.28 -2.74 8.82
N ASN A 612 31.37 -3.71 8.61
CA ASN A 612 31.70 -4.97 7.93
C ASN A 612 32.01 -4.75 6.44
N ARG A 613 31.39 -3.75 5.80
CA ARG A 613 31.68 -3.39 4.41
C ARG A 613 33.00 -2.63 4.25
N MET A 614 33.45 -1.91 5.28
CA MET A 614 34.78 -1.28 5.32
C MET A 614 35.90 -2.27 5.65
N LYS A 615 35.64 -3.31 6.46
CA LYS A 615 36.61 -4.39 6.73
C LYS A 615 36.85 -5.34 5.55
N GLY A 616 36.02 -5.30 4.50
CA GLY A 616 36.17 -6.10 3.29
C GLY A 616 37.21 -5.60 2.27
N LYS A 617 37.89 -4.47 2.51
CA LYS A 617 39.03 -4.00 1.70
C LYS A 617 40.34 -4.11 2.49
N GLY A 618 40.68 -5.33 2.91
CA GLY A 618 41.98 -5.66 3.49
C GLY A 618 42.93 -6.25 2.44
N LYS A 619 43.95 -5.48 2.07
CA LYS A 619 45.25 -5.87 1.47
C LYS A 619 45.28 -7.16 0.63
N GLY A 620 45.29 -7.00 -0.70
CA GLY A 620 45.73 -8.04 -1.63
C GLY A 620 47.17 -8.46 -1.33
N ARG A 621 47.36 -9.71 -0.90
CA ARG A 621 48.64 -10.42 -0.93
C ARG A 621 49.13 -10.47 -2.38
N LYS A 622 50.36 -10.00 -2.64
CA LYS A 622 51.09 -10.25 -3.89
C LYS A 622 51.09 -11.76 -4.16
N LYS A 623 50.42 -12.20 -5.23
CA LYS A 623 50.61 -13.54 -5.80
C LYS A 623 51.89 -13.50 -6.63
N SER A 624 52.85 -14.33 -6.23
CA SER A 624 54.03 -14.69 -7.02
C SER A 624 53.59 -15.32 -8.35
N ASP A 625 54.20 -14.85 -9.43
CA ASP A 625 54.01 -15.32 -10.80
C ASP A 625 54.51 -16.77 -10.95
N PRO A 626 53.64 -17.77 -11.22
CA PRO A 626 54.02 -19.19 -11.25
C PRO A 626 54.79 -19.62 -12.50
N LEU A 627 55.17 -18.70 -13.39
CA LEU A 627 55.87 -19.00 -14.65
C LEU A 627 57.30 -18.43 -14.74
N LYS A 628 57.88 -17.96 -13.63
CA LYS A 628 59.26 -17.41 -13.60
C LYS A 628 60.31 -18.26 -12.89
N SER A 629 60.00 -19.50 -12.55
CA SER A 629 61.00 -20.48 -12.11
C SER A 629 60.93 -21.70 -13.01
N LEU A 630 61.61 -21.66 -14.16
CA LEU A 630 62.12 -22.80 -14.94
C LEU A 630 62.65 -22.31 -16.30
N SER A 631 63.83 -21.68 -16.33
CA SER A 631 64.79 -21.91 -17.41
C SER A 631 66.21 -21.55 -16.95
N ALA A 632 67.15 -22.37 -17.38
CA ALA A 632 68.42 -22.67 -16.76
C ALA A 632 69.50 -21.59 -16.93
N LYS A 633 70.41 -21.54 -15.93
CA LYS A 633 71.81 -21.18 -16.13
C LYS A 633 72.44 -22.12 -17.17
N ARG A 634 73.08 -21.53 -18.19
CA ARG A 634 74.24 -22.01 -18.97
C ARG A 634 74.54 -20.85 -19.93
N LYS A 635 75.71 -20.23 -20.00
CA LYS A 635 77.07 -20.53 -19.56
C LYS A 635 77.76 -19.21 -19.24
#